data_AF-A0A7C5QJJ7-F1
#
_entry.id   AF-A0A7C5QJJ7-F1
#
_cell.length_a   1.000
_cell.length_b   1.000
_cell.length_c   1.000
_cell.angle_alpha   90.00
_cell.angle_beta   90.00
_cell.angle_gamma   90.00
#
_symmetry.space_group_name_H-M   'P 1'
#
loop_
_entity.id
_entity.type
_entity.pdbx_description
1 polymer ?
#
loop_
_entity_poly.entity_id
_entity_poly.type
_entity_poly.pdbx_seq_one_letter_code
_entity_poly.pdbx_strand_id
1 'polypeptide(L)'
;MKVRAQIGMVLNLDKCIGCHTCSVTCKNVWTSRDGVEYAWFNNVETKPGIGYPKDWENQKRWNGGWERTRSGKLVPKQGAKWRILANIFANPNMPEI
;
A
#
# COMPACT_ATOMS: atom_id res chain seq x y z
N MET A 1 -12.08 -16.73 -23.35
CA MET A 1 -12.76 -16.23 -22.14
C MET A 1 -12.34 -17.10 -20.96
N LYS A 2 -11.82 -16.53 -19.86
CA LYS A 2 -11.45 -17.26 -18.63
C LYS A 2 -12.21 -16.64 -17.46
N VAL A 3 -13.37 -17.19 -17.11
CA VAL A 3 -14.20 -16.69 -16.00
C VAL A 3 -13.50 -16.95 -14.67
N ARG A 4 -13.49 -15.94 -13.80
CA ARG A 4 -12.96 -15.99 -12.43
C ARG A 4 -13.93 -15.25 -11.50
N ALA A 5 -13.87 -15.56 -10.21
CA ALA A 5 -14.66 -14.90 -9.17
C ALA A 5 -13.73 -14.30 -8.09
N GLN A 6 -14.10 -13.14 -7.55
CA GLN A 6 -13.42 -12.45 -6.46
C GLN A 6 -14.46 -11.73 -5.60
N ILE A 7 -14.31 -11.79 -4.27
CA ILE A 7 -15.16 -11.05 -3.33
C ILE A 7 -14.63 -9.60 -3.28
N GLY A 8 -15.49 -8.64 -3.65
CA GLY A 8 -15.21 -7.21 -3.55
C GLY A 8 -15.68 -6.60 -2.22
N MET A 9 -15.20 -5.41 -1.91
CA MET A 9 -15.61 -4.63 -0.73
C MET A 9 -15.97 -3.21 -1.15
N VAL A 10 -16.96 -2.62 -0.49
CA VAL A 10 -17.36 -1.22 -0.68
C VAL A 10 -17.36 -0.52 0.68
N LEU A 11 -16.70 0.64 0.74
CA LEU A 11 -16.70 1.52 1.92
C LEU A 11 -17.47 2.80 1.56
N ASN A 12 -18.61 3.03 2.20
CA ASN A 12 -19.37 4.27 2.02
C ASN A 12 -18.76 5.39 2.89
N LEU A 13 -18.05 6.32 2.26
CA LEU A 13 -17.35 7.40 2.95
C LEU A 13 -18.29 8.45 3.56
N ASP A 14 -19.54 8.55 3.07
CA ASP A 14 -20.57 9.43 3.66
C ASP A 14 -21.03 8.95 5.04
N LYS A 15 -20.96 7.64 5.28
CA LYS A 15 -21.29 7.01 6.57
C LYS A 15 -20.07 6.71 7.44
N CYS A 16 -18.87 7.05 6.97
CA CYS A 16 -17.65 6.83 7.72
C CYS A 16 -17.55 7.84 8.86
N ILE A 17 -17.36 7.36 10.09
CA ILE A 17 -17.25 8.21 11.29
C ILE A 17 -15.82 8.29 11.84
N GLY A 18 -14.84 7.69 11.16
CA GLY A 18 -13.44 7.77 11.56
C GLY A 18 -13.12 7.20 12.96
N CYS A 19 -13.87 6.20 13.44
CA CYS A 19 -13.77 5.72 14.82
C CYS A 19 -12.62 4.73 15.10
N HIS A 20 -11.86 4.31 14.08
CA HIS A 20 -10.76 3.35 14.19
C HIS A 20 -11.10 1.93 14.73
N THR A 21 -12.38 1.58 14.93
CA THR A 21 -12.77 0.24 15.40
C THR A 21 -12.27 -0.89 14.50
N CYS A 22 -12.31 -0.69 13.17
CA CYS A 22 -11.79 -1.63 12.19
C CYS A 22 -10.27 -1.83 12.30
N SER A 23 -9.53 -0.79 12.70
CA SER A 23 -8.08 -0.86 12.92
C SER A 23 -7.74 -1.68 14.16
N VAL A 24 -8.39 -1.40 15.30
CA VAL A 24 -8.11 -2.07 16.57
C VAL A 24 -8.44 -3.55 16.51
N THR A 25 -9.61 -3.91 15.95
CA THR A 25 -10.01 -5.32 15.79
C THR A 25 -9.01 -6.08 14.90
N CYS A 26 -8.59 -5.50 13.79
CA CYS A 26 -7.58 -6.10 12.92
C CYS A 26 -6.22 -6.25 13.63
N LYS A 27 -5.78 -5.23 14.38
CA LYS A 27 -4.53 -5.24 15.14
C LYS A 27 -4.52 -6.39 16.14
N ASN A 28 -5.54 -6.46 16.99
CA ASN A 28 -5.63 -7.44 18.06
C ASN A 28 -5.59 -8.88 17.56
N VAL A 29 -6.24 -9.16 16.44
CA VAL A 29 -6.29 -10.51 15.88
C VAL A 29 -5.00 -10.88 15.13
N TRP A 30 -4.40 -9.94 14.39
CA TRP A 30 -3.40 -10.29 13.37
C TRP A 30 -1.99 -9.75 13.62
N THR A 31 -1.84 -8.54 14.16
CA THR A 31 -0.56 -7.80 14.17
C THR A 31 -0.13 -7.31 15.56
N SER A 32 -0.43 -8.08 16.61
CA SER A 32 0.01 -7.80 17.99
C SER A 32 1.33 -8.48 18.40
N ARG A 33 2.04 -9.12 17.48
CA ARG A 33 3.32 -9.79 17.74
C ARG A 33 4.48 -8.84 17.48
N ASP A 34 5.60 -9.07 18.16
CA ASP A 34 6.87 -8.37 17.92
C ASP A 34 7.32 -8.49 16.45
N GLY A 35 7.83 -7.40 15.90
CA GLY A 35 8.19 -7.21 14.50
C GLY A 35 7.05 -6.67 13.61
N VAL A 36 5.80 -6.66 14.09
CA VAL A 36 4.63 -6.13 13.35
C VAL A 36 3.71 -5.28 14.22
N GLU A 37 4.13 -4.93 15.42
CA GLU A 37 3.42 -4.06 16.35
C GLU A 37 3.17 -2.67 15.77
N TYR A 38 4.11 -2.15 14.96
CA TYR A 38 3.94 -0.89 14.23
C TYR A 38 2.98 -1.00 13.04
N ALA A 39 2.75 -2.22 12.51
CA ALA A 39 2.04 -2.43 11.26
C ALA A 39 0.52 -2.49 11.42
N TRP A 40 -0.19 -1.59 10.74
CA TRP A 40 -1.64 -1.54 10.71
C TRP A 40 -2.17 -1.99 9.35
N PHE A 41 -2.57 -3.27 9.22
CA PHE A 41 -3.12 -3.79 7.96
C PHE A 41 -4.38 -3.06 7.52
N ASN A 42 -5.20 -2.65 8.48
CA ASN A 42 -6.32 -1.75 8.26
C ASN A 42 -6.09 -0.47 9.07
N ASN A 43 -5.79 0.63 8.40
CA ASN A 43 -5.63 1.96 9.02
C ASN A 43 -6.74 2.91 8.55
N VAL A 44 -6.98 3.97 9.33
CA VAL A 44 -7.91 5.05 9.00
C VAL A 44 -7.11 6.35 8.99
N GLU A 45 -7.31 7.17 7.95
CA GLU A 45 -6.59 8.43 7.75
C GLU A 45 -7.57 9.59 7.61
N THR A 46 -7.33 10.67 8.35
CA THR A 46 -8.08 11.92 8.20
C THR A 46 -7.52 12.73 7.04
N LYS A 47 -8.39 13.26 6.18
CA LYS A 47 -8.03 14.17 5.09
C LYS A 47 -8.55 15.58 5.38
N PRO A 48 -7.79 16.64 5.04
CA PRO A 48 -6.45 16.62 4.44
C PRO A 48 -5.36 16.07 5.38
N GLY A 49 -4.40 15.30 4.86
CA GLY A 49 -3.35 14.66 5.65
C GLY A 49 -2.40 13.79 4.81
N ILE A 50 -1.20 13.53 5.35
CA ILE A 50 -0.11 12.80 4.66
C ILE A 50 -0.21 11.27 4.74
N GLY A 51 -1.07 10.74 5.61
CA GLY A 51 -1.33 9.31 5.74
C GLY A 51 -0.23 8.50 6.45
N TYR A 52 -0.39 7.17 6.41
CA TYR A 52 0.52 6.18 6.99
C TYR A 52 0.87 5.08 5.97
N PRO A 53 2.16 4.83 5.65
CA PRO A 53 3.32 5.61 6.05
C PRO A 53 3.26 7.04 5.51
N LYS A 54 4.07 7.94 6.06
CA LYS A 54 4.04 9.36 5.70
C LYS A 54 4.20 9.56 4.19
N ASP A 55 3.29 10.31 3.59
CA ASP A 55 3.32 10.69 2.18
C ASP A 55 3.21 9.50 1.21
N TRP A 56 2.52 8.42 1.59
CA TRP A 56 2.44 7.19 0.79
C TRP A 56 1.84 7.39 -0.61
N GLU A 57 1.02 8.43 -0.81
CA GLU A 57 0.43 8.77 -2.11
C GLU A 57 1.48 9.29 -3.12
N ASN A 58 2.64 9.79 -2.65
CA ASN A 58 3.68 10.38 -3.49
C ASN A 58 4.53 9.33 -4.22
N GLN A 59 4.07 8.92 -5.40
CA GLN A 59 4.76 7.93 -6.22
C GLN A 59 6.04 8.45 -6.90
N LYS A 60 6.33 9.75 -6.85
CA LYS A 60 7.64 10.28 -7.28
C LYS A 60 8.73 9.95 -6.27
N ARG A 61 8.35 9.81 -4.99
CA ARG A 61 9.23 9.37 -3.89
C ARG A 61 9.28 7.85 -3.78
N TRP A 62 8.12 7.19 -3.72
CA TRP A 62 8.04 5.77 -3.37
C TRP A 62 8.11 4.80 -4.54
N ASN A 63 7.95 5.28 -5.78
CA ASN A 63 8.04 4.46 -6.99
C ASN A 63 7.13 3.21 -6.98
N GLY A 64 5.95 3.30 -6.34
CA GLY A 64 4.94 2.24 -6.32
C GLY A 64 4.06 2.19 -7.59
N GLY A 65 3.43 1.05 -7.82
CA GLY A 65 2.51 0.84 -8.94
C GLY A 65 3.19 0.66 -10.30
N TRP A 66 2.46 1.00 -11.36
CA TRP A 66 2.85 0.74 -12.76
C TRP A 66 2.91 2.04 -13.57
N GLU A 67 3.72 2.01 -14.63
CA GLU A 67 3.76 3.04 -15.67
C GLU A 67 3.49 2.40 -17.03
N ARG A 68 2.78 3.13 -17.89
CA ARG A 68 2.51 2.73 -19.27
C ARG A 68 3.55 3.38 -20.19
N THR A 69 4.31 2.56 -20.89
CA THR A 69 5.31 3.03 -21.86
C THR A 69 4.64 3.65 -23.09
N ARG A 70 5.41 4.41 -23.88
CA ARG A 70 4.96 4.93 -25.19
C ARG A 70 4.50 3.84 -26.15
N SER A 71 5.06 2.64 -26.05
CA SER A 71 4.65 1.45 -26.82
C SER A 71 3.40 0.75 -26.27
N GLY A 72 2.81 1.25 -25.17
CA GLY A 72 1.60 0.72 -24.55
C GLY A 72 1.83 -0.43 -23.57
N LYS A 73 3.08 -0.86 -23.33
CA LYS A 73 3.41 -1.91 -22.36
C LYS A 73 3.38 -1.36 -20.93
N LEU A 74 3.06 -2.22 -19.97
CA LEU A 74 3.14 -1.88 -18.54
C LEU A 74 4.50 -2.29 -17.97
N VAL A 75 5.11 -1.39 -17.20
CA VAL A 75 6.35 -1.64 -16.45
C VAL A 75 6.17 -1.18 -14.99
N PRO A 76 6.75 -1.87 -14.00
CA PRO A 76 6.75 -1.37 -12.62
C PRO A 76 7.47 -0.03 -12.55
N LYS A 77 6.94 0.94 -11.78
CA LYS A 77 7.62 2.23 -11.58
C LYS A 77 8.99 2.09 -10.92
N GLN A 78 9.15 1.07 -10.06
CA GLN A 78 10.43 0.70 -9.44
C GLN A 78 11.50 0.27 -10.48
N GLY A 79 11.08 -0.14 -11.68
CA GLY A 79 11.96 -0.48 -12.80
C GLY A 79 11.69 -1.85 -13.42
N ALA A 80 12.42 -2.15 -14.50
CA ALA A 80 12.39 -3.48 -15.13
C ALA A 80 13.03 -4.55 -14.24
N LYS A 81 12.81 -5.83 -14.58
CA LYS A 81 13.29 -6.99 -13.80
C LYS A 81 14.78 -6.90 -13.39
N TRP A 82 15.66 -6.51 -14.30
CA TRP A 82 17.11 -6.40 -14.03
C TRP A 82 17.41 -5.31 -12.99
N ARG A 83 16.70 -4.18 -13.04
CA ARG A 83 16.87 -3.08 -12.08
C ARG A 83 16.32 -3.44 -10.70
N ILE A 84 15.23 -4.20 -10.64
CA ILE A 84 14.73 -4.74 -9.37
C ILE A 84 15.76 -5.69 -8.77
N LEU A 85 16.33 -6.61 -9.56
CA LEU A 85 17.38 -7.53 -9.09
C LEU A 85 18.64 -6.80 -8.62
N ALA A 86 19.07 -5.75 -9.32
CA ALA A 86 20.24 -4.96 -8.92
C ALA A 86 20.05 -4.26 -7.57
N ASN A 87 18.81 -3.94 -7.18
CA ASN A 87 18.47 -3.27 -5.92
C ASN A 87 18.06 -4.24 -4.80
N ILE A 88 18.29 -5.55 -4.95
CA ILE A 88 17.85 -6.54 -3.96
C ILE A 88 18.56 -6.41 -2.61
N PHE A 89 19.84 -6.02 -2.62
CA PHE A 89 20.65 -5.93 -1.40
C PHE A 89 20.39 -4.64 -0.61
N ALA A 90 19.90 -3.60 -1.28
CA ALA A 90 19.50 -2.34 -0.67
C ALA A 90 18.45 -1.68 -1.55
N ASN A 91 17.17 -1.72 -1.13
CA ASN A 91 16.10 -1.11 -1.91
C ASN A 91 16.05 0.40 -1.65
N PRO A 92 16.39 1.25 -2.64
CA PRO A 92 16.45 2.71 -2.44
C PRO A 92 15.07 3.36 -2.23
N ASN A 93 13.98 2.63 -2.45
CA ASN A 93 12.60 3.13 -2.33
C ASN A 93 11.88 2.60 -1.07
N MET A 94 12.59 1.89 -0.19
CA MET A 94 11.97 1.28 0.99
C MET A 94 11.55 2.35 2.00
N PRO A 95 10.28 2.38 2.45
CA PRO A 95 9.88 3.21 3.58
C PRO A 95 10.54 2.72 4.86
N GLU A 96 11.08 3.66 5.64
CA GLU A 96 11.74 3.40 6.92
C GLU A 96 10.76 3.65 8.10
N ILE A 97 11.09 3.07 9.26
CA ILE A 97 10.37 3.25 10.53
C ILE A 97 10.70 4.60 11.15
#